data_AF-A0A929ZHL8-F1
#
_entry.id   AF-A0A929ZHL8-F1
#
_cell.length_a   1.000
_cell.length_b   1.000
_cell.length_c   1.000
_cell.angle_alpha   90.00
_cell.angle_beta   90.00
_cell.angle_gamma   90.00
#
_symmetry.space_group_name_H-M   'P 1'
#
loop_
_entity.id
_entity.type
_entity.pdbx_description
1 polymer ?
#
loop_
_entity_poly.entity_id
_entity_poly.type
_entity_poly.pdbx_seq_one_letter_code
_entity_poly.pdbx_strand_id
1 'polypeptide(L)' 'MTTNLRDIGSTFGKGDRYVISSVLHNGTYSQVYGVSDAGNGKLVVLKEVAAPVPDPKGHGKIAVDSLKRETRLMQPLT' A
#
# COMPACT_ATOMS: atom_id res chain seq x y z
N MET A 1 15.67 4.76 6.61
CA MET A 1 14.35 5.25 6.13
C MET A 1 13.31 4.67 7.06
N THR A 2 12.61 5.51 7.82
CA THR A 2 11.49 5.07 8.67
C THR A 2 10.25 5.17 7.80
N THR A 3 9.75 4.04 7.29
CA THR A 3 8.39 4.00 6.76
C THR A 3 7.45 4.32 7.92
N ASN A 4 6.61 5.35 7.79
CA ASN A 4 5.55 5.58 8.77
C ASN A 4 4.56 4.43 8.64
N LEU A 5 4.73 3.40 9.47
CA LEU A 5 3.88 2.21 9.49
C LEU A 5 2.53 2.56 10.08
N ARG A 6 1.46 1.94 9.57
CA ARG A 6 0.11 2.16 10.09
C ARG A 6 -0.19 1.15 11.19
N ASP A 7 -0.76 1.64 12.28
CA ASP A 7 -1.20 0.80 13.39
C ASP A 7 -2.56 0.15 13.10
N ILE A 8 -2.86 -0.93 13.81
CA ILE A 8 -4.19 -1.55 13.81
C ILE A 8 -5.23 -0.51 14.27
N GLY A 9 -6.39 -0.48 13.59
CA GLY A 9 -7.43 0.54 13.77
C GLY A 9 -7.25 1.77 12.89
N SER A 10 -6.09 1.96 12.24
CA SER A 10 -5.89 3.03 11.27
C SER A 10 -6.73 2.80 10.01
N THR A 11 -7.06 3.89 9.33
CA THR A 11 -7.82 3.89 8.09
C THR A 11 -6.91 4.08 6.87
N PHE A 12 -7.34 3.62 5.69
CA PHE A 12 -6.63 3.78 4.42
C PHE A 12 -7.60 4.01 3.26
N GLY A 13 -7.15 4.74 2.23
CA GLY A 13 -7.94 5.02 1.03
C GLY A 13 -8.83 6.26 1.15
N LYS A 14 -9.47 6.63 0.04
CA LYS A 14 -10.33 7.82 -0.03
C LYS A 14 -11.51 7.68 0.94
N GLY A 15 -11.69 8.67 1.82
CA GLY A 15 -12.79 8.69 2.79
C GLY A 15 -12.72 7.56 3.80
N ASP A 16 -11.51 7.14 4.20
CA ASP A 16 -11.29 6.12 5.23
C ASP A 16 -11.92 4.76 4.93
N ARG A 17 -12.02 4.43 3.63
CA ARG A 17 -12.71 3.25 3.13
C ARG A 17 -12.25 1.93 3.75
N TYR A 18 -10.96 1.78 4.06
CA TYR A 18 -10.41 0.53 4.57
C TYR A 18 -9.94 0.71 6.01
N VAL A 19 -10.42 -0.13 6.93
CA VAL A 19 -9.97 -0.13 8.33
C VAL A 19 -9.04 -1.31 8.57
N ILE A 20 -7.84 -1.04 9.08
CA ILE A 20 -6.84 -2.07 9.36
C ILE A 20 -7.26 -2.87 10.59
N SER A 21 -7.47 -4.18 10.41
CA SER A 21 -7.80 -5.10 11.50
C SER A 21 -6.59 -5.92 11.97
N SER A 22 -5.59 -6.10 11.11
CA SER A 22 -4.39 -6.89 11.44
C SER A 22 -3.21 -6.56 10.53
N VAL A 23 -2.00 -6.79 11.03
CA VAL A 23 -0.76 -6.83 10.23
C VAL A 23 -0.47 -8.30 9.88
N LEU A 24 -0.52 -8.64 8.61
CA LEU A 24 -0.31 -10.00 8.09
C LEU A 24 1.16 -10.28 7.76
N HIS A 25 1.89 -9.25 7.35
CA HIS A 25 3.32 -9.36 7.05
C HIS A 25 4.03 -8.02 7.24
N ASN A 26 5.21 -8.06 7.88
CA ASN A 26 6.06 -6.89 8.11
C ASN A 26 7.41 -7.09 7.42
N GLY A 27 7.55 -6.61 6.19
CA GLY A 27 8.77 -6.73 5.40
C GLY A 27 9.55 -5.42 5.37
N THR A 28 10.84 -5.50 5.01
CA THR A 28 11.77 -4.36 5.00
C THR A 28 11.30 -3.18 4.15
N TYR A 29 10.62 -3.44 3.03
CA TYR A 29 10.14 -2.43 2.08
C TYR A 29 8.63 -2.51 1.81
N SER A 30 7.91 -3.38 2.53
CA SER A 30 6.47 -3.53 2.33
C SER A 30 5.79 -4.08 3.56
N GLN A 31 4.57 -3.60 3.83
CA GLN A 31 3.68 -4.15 4.84
C GLN A 31 2.41 -4.70 4.19
N VAL A 32 1.90 -5.80 4.73
CA VAL A 32 0.64 -6.40 4.29
C VAL A 32 -0.32 -6.38 5.45
N TYR A 33 -1.51 -5.84 5.21
CA TYR A 33 -2.57 -5.68 6.20
C TYR A 33 -3.80 -6.48 5.81
N GLY A 34 -4.45 -7.06 6.81
CA GLY A 34 -5.85 -7.48 6.71
C GLY A 34 -6.72 -6.28 7.02
N VAL A 35 -7.64 -5.96 6.11
CA VAL A 35 -8.51 -4.79 6.26
C VAL A 35 -9.98 -5.13 5.98
N SER A 36 -10.87 -4.38 6.61
CA SER A 36 -12.30 -4.42 6.33
C SER A 36 -12.67 -3.23 5.44
N ASP A 37 -13.32 -3.49 4.30
CA ASP A 37 -13.89 -2.44 3.44
C ASP A 37 -15.18 -1.90 4.07
N ALA A 38 -15.17 -0.65 4.53
CA ALA A 38 -16.31 0.01 5.16
C ALA A 38 -17.50 0.20 4.21
N GLY A 39 -17.30 0.09 2.89
CA GLY A 39 -18.38 0.23 1.91
C GLY A 39 -19.27 -1.01 1.78
N ASN A 40 -18.75 -2.20 2.05
CA ASN A 40 -19.49 -3.47 1.86
C ASN A 40 -19.20 -4.53 2.93
N GLY A 41 -18.38 -4.24 3.94
CA GLY A 41 -17.99 -5.15 5.01
C GLY A 41 -17.03 -6.27 4.58
N LYS A 42 -16.56 -6.29 3.33
CA LYS A 42 -15.71 -7.38 2.82
C LYS A 42 -14.31 -7.29 3.41
N LEU A 43 -13.79 -8.44 3.84
CA LEU A 43 -12.38 -8.58 4.20
C LEU A 43 -11.52 -8.62 2.93
N VAL A 44 -10.52 -7.75 2.88
CA VAL A 44 -9.56 -7.65 1.78
C VAL A 44 -8.14 -7.53 2.33
N VAL A 45 -7.16 -7.77 1.47
CA VAL A 45 -5.73 -7.65 1.81
C VAL A 45 -5.17 -6.43 1.10
N LEU A 46 -4.50 -5.55 1.85
CA LEU A 46 -3.77 -4.41 1.30
C LEU A 46 -2.27 -4.60 1.49
N LYS A 47 -1.50 -4.40 0.42
CA LYS A 47 -0.04 -4.34 0.47
C LYS A 47 0.41 -2.90 0.26
N GLU A 48 1.01 -2.31 1.28
CA GLU A 48 1.66 -1.01 1.22
C GLU A 48 3.14 -1.22 0.91
N VAL A 49 3.65 -0.57 -0.13
CA VAL A 49 5.05 -0.67 -0.55
C VAL A 49 5.72 0.67 -0.33
N ALA A 50 6.87 0.65 0.35
CA ALA A 50 7.70 1.82 0.57
C ALA A 50 8.25 2.32 -0.79
N ALA A 51 7.68 3.39 -1.31
CA ALA A 51 8.27 4.08 -2.45
C ALA A 51 9.46 4.92 -1.95
N PRO A 52 10.64 4.83 -2.59
CA PRO A 52 11.71 5.79 -2.32
C PRO A 52 11.20 7.20 -2.66
N VAL A 53 11.38 8.15 -1.74
CA VAL A 53 11.07 9.56 -2.00
C VAL A 53 12.02 10.03 -3.12
N PRO A 54 11.49 10.53 -4.25
CA PRO A 54 12.34 11.05 -5.30
C PRO A 54 13.18 12.19 -4.75
N ASP A 55 14.51 12.09 -4.83
CA ASP A 55 15.37 13.22 -4.51
C ASP A 55 15.20 14.33 -5.57
N PRO A 56 15.69 15.57 -5.32
CA PRO A 56 15.61 16.65 -6.29
C PRO A 56 16.32 16.37 -7.63
N LYS A 57 17.19 15.34 -7.68
CA LYS A 57 17.86 14.87 -8.89
C LYS A 57 17.07 13.77 -9.61
N GLY A 58 15.91 13.38 -9.08
CA GLY A 58 15.00 12.39 -9.63
C GLY A 58 15.33 10.93 -9.26
N HIS A 59 16.33 10.69 -8.40
CA HIS A 59 16.62 9.34 -7.92
C HIS A 59 15.44 8.85 -7.08
N GLY A 60 14.80 7.75 -7.50
CA GLY A 60 13.56 7.24 -6.91
C GLY A 60 12.36 7.27 -7.86
N LYS A 61 12.37 8.17 -8.86
CA LYS A 61 11.30 8.24 -9.87
C LYS A 61 11.18 6.95 -10.68
N ILE A 62 12.31 6.36 -11.08
CA ILE A 62 12.35 5.09 -11.84
C ILE A 62 11.73 3.95 -11.04
N ALA A 63 12.03 3.85 -9.74
CA ALA A 63 11.49 2.82 -8.87
C ALA A 63 9.96 2.96 -8.71
N VAL A 64 9.47 4.19 -8.50
CA VAL A 64 8.03 4.49 -8.43
C VAL A 64 7.32 4.17 -9.74
N ASP A 65 7.90 4.55 -10.88
CA ASP A 65 7.32 4.27 -12.20
C ASP A 65 7.29 2.77 -12.52
N SER A 66 8.34 2.02 -12.12
CA SER A 66 8.36 0.56 -12.26
C SER A 66 7.28 -0.10 -11.40
N LEU A 67 7.11 0.33 -10.15
CA LEU A 67 6.08 -0.20 -9.25
C LEU A 67 4.67 0.05 -9.80
N LYS A 68 4.44 1.25 -10.37
CA LYS A 68 3.17 1.56 -11.06
C LYS A 68 2.95 0.64 -12.26
N ARG A 69 4.00 0.33 -13.02
CA ARG A 69 3.91 -0.55 -14.19
C ARG A 69 3.57 -1.98 -13.78
N GLU A 70 4.24 -2.51 -12.76
CA GLU A 70 3.94 -3.84 -12.20
C GLU A 70 2.49 -3.91 -11.70
N THR A 71 2.03 -2.87 -10.99
CA THR A 71 0.64 -2.78 -10.52
C THR A 71 -0.37 -2.84 -11.67
N ARG A 72 -0.08 -2.19 -12.80
CA ARG A 72 -0.94 -2.25 -14.00
C ARG A 72 -0.98 -3.65 -14.62
N LEU A 73 0.14 -4.37 -14.61
CA LEU A 73 0.20 -5.74 -15.16
C LEU A 73 -0.59 -6.75 -14.33
N MET A 74 -0.81 -6.48 -13.04
CA MET A 74 -1.64 -7.32 -12.17
C MET A 74 -3.15 -7.06 -12.34
N GLN A 75 -3.54 -6.02 -13.07
CA GLN A 75 -4.96 -5.77 -13.31
C GLN A 75 -5.49 -6.75 -14.36
N PRO A 76 -6.78 -7.15 -14.27
CA PRO A 76 -7.41 -7.96 -15.30
C PRO A 76 -7.25 -7.29 -16.67
N LEU A 77 -6.97 -8.08 -17.70
CA LEU A 77 -7.01 -7.60 -19.08
C LEU A 77 -8.47 -7.27 -19.41
N THR A 78 -8.78 -5.98 -19.53
CA THR A 78 -10.07 -5.47 -20.01
C THR A 78 -10.15 -5.54 -21.52
#